data_AF-A0A2V3A3D1-F1
#
_entry.id   AF-A0A2V3A3D1-F1
#
_cell.length_a   1.000
_cell.length_b   1.000
_cell.length_c   1.000
_cell.angle_alpha   90.00
_cell.angle_beta   90.00
_cell.angle_gamma   90.00
#
_symmetry.space_group_name_H-M   'P 1'
#
loop_
_entity.id
_entity.type
_entity.pdbx_description
1 polymer ?
#
loop_
_entity_poly.entity_id
_entity_poly.type
_entity_poly.pdbx_seq_one_letter_code
_entity_poly.pdbx_strand_id
1 'polypeptide(L)'
;MKKEIVLLLLILLFSCSKGDDQKYAQILADEECNLVIEVPPSNSVWFKAEGYNPVTKKKEICKTHNRWWNMFADEIEVGDTIVKKKGELIFSIHKNDTIIRHNW
;
A
#
# COMPACT_ATOMS: atom_id res chain seq x y z
N MET A 1 -13.07 0.21 -44.54
CA MET A 1 -12.62 -0.95 -43.74
C MET A 1 -11.16 -0.84 -43.28
N LYS A 2 -10.15 -0.77 -44.17
CA LYS A 2 -8.73 -0.62 -43.73
C LYS A 2 -8.43 0.65 -42.91
N LYS A 3 -9.05 1.78 -43.26
CA LYS A 3 -8.83 3.09 -42.59
C LYS A 3 -9.46 3.15 -41.18
N GLU A 4 -10.64 2.54 -41.01
CA GLU A 4 -11.36 2.41 -39.73
C GLU A 4 -10.58 1.54 -38.73
N ILE A 5 -9.98 0.45 -39.20
CA ILE A 5 -9.14 -0.44 -38.38
C ILE A 5 -7.86 0.26 -37.90
N VAL A 6 -7.26 1.11 -38.75
CA VAL A 6 -6.08 1.91 -38.40
C VAL A 6 -6.41 2.96 -37.32
N LEU A 7 -7.60 3.58 -37.39
CA LEU A 7 -8.05 4.54 -36.39
C LEU A 7 -8.30 3.88 -35.02
N LEU A 8 -8.90 2.68 -34.99
CA LEU A 8 -9.07 1.88 -33.77
C LEU A 8 -7.73 1.45 -33.16
N LEU A 9 -6.74 1.09 -33.98
CA LEU A 9 -5.39 0.75 -33.53
C LEU A 9 -4.65 1.95 -32.94
N LEU A 10 -4.86 3.15 -33.48
CA LEU A 10 -4.27 4.39 -32.93
C LEU A 10 -4.84 4.75 -31.55
N ILE A 11 -6.14 4.54 -31.31
CA ILE A 11 -6.79 4.85 -30.02
C ILE A 11 -6.28 3.92 -28.90
N LEU A 12 -5.95 2.66 -29.22
CA LEU A 12 -5.38 1.70 -28.27
C LEU A 12 -3.97 2.07 -27.79
N LEU A 13 -3.19 2.82 -28.59
CA LEU A 13 -1.82 3.21 -28.24
C LEU A 13 -1.74 4.44 -27.31
N PHE A 14 -2.82 5.20 -27.15
CA PHE A 14 -2.86 6.40 -26.31
C PHE A 14 -3.40 6.16 -24.89
N SER A 15 -3.79 4.94 -24.53
CA SER A 15 -4.39 4.64 -23.20
C SER A 15 -3.37 4.50 -22.06
N CYS A 16 -2.11 4.92 -22.25
CA CYS A 16 -1.04 4.78 -21.25
C CYS A 16 -0.60 6.16 -20.74
N SER A 17 -1.39 6.75 -19.83
CA SER A 17 -1.06 8.02 -19.16
C SER A 17 -0.03 7.80 -18.05
N LYS A 18 1.25 7.70 -18.42
CA LYS A 18 2.37 7.42 -17.49
C LYS A 18 2.52 8.40 -16.31
N GLY A 19 1.93 9.59 -16.39
CA GLY A 19 2.13 10.66 -15.40
C GLY A 19 1.42 10.44 -14.06
N ASP A 20 0.20 9.89 -14.09
CA ASP A 20 -0.61 9.72 -12.87
C ASP A 20 -0.11 8.54 -12.02
N ASP A 21 0.33 7.46 -12.67
CA ASP A 21 0.90 6.29 -11.99
C ASP A 21 2.17 6.66 -11.22
N GLN A 22 3.08 7.42 -11.84
CA GLN A 22 4.31 7.86 -11.18
C GLN A 22 4.03 8.75 -9.96
N LYS A 23 3.04 9.64 -10.06
CA LYS A 23 2.65 10.50 -8.95
C LYS A 23 2.06 9.68 -7.80
N TYR A 24 1.22 8.68 -8.10
CA TYR A 24 0.67 7.80 -7.09
C TYR A 24 1.74 6.93 -6.43
N ALA A 25 2.67 6.38 -7.21
CA ALA A 25 3.86 5.70 -6.72
C ALA A 25 4.61 6.55 -5.71
N GLN A 26 4.86 7.82 -6.05
CA GLN A 26 5.59 8.74 -5.18
C GLN A 26 4.85 8.97 -3.86
N ILE A 27 3.52 9.15 -3.90
CA ILE A 27 2.69 9.27 -2.70
C ILE A 27 2.85 8.04 -1.80
N LEU A 28 2.77 6.84 -2.36
CA LEU A 28 2.96 5.60 -1.60
C LEU A 28 4.38 5.46 -1.07
N ALA A 29 5.39 5.83 -1.85
CA ALA A 29 6.78 5.78 -1.44
C ALA A 29 7.08 6.72 -0.27
N ASP A 30 6.46 7.89 -0.22
CA ASP A 30 6.66 8.89 0.84
C ASP A 30 6.04 8.50 2.20
N GLU A 31 5.16 7.51 2.23
CA GLU A 31 4.57 6.98 3.46
C GLU A 31 5.54 6.07 4.23
N GLU A 32 5.41 6.10 5.56
CA GLU A 32 6.18 5.27 6.48
C GLU A 32 5.32 4.76 7.65
N CYS A 33 5.64 3.56 8.11
CA CYS A 33 5.06 2.95 9.31
C CYS A 33 5.97 1.81 9.79
N ASN A 34 6.16 1.69 11.10
CA ASN A 34 6.80 0.53 11.72
C ASN A 34 6.09 0.28 13.04
N LEU A 35 5.11 -0.62 13.01
CA LEU A 35 4.10 -0.73 14.08
C LEU A 35 3.86 -2.18 14.43
N VAL A 36 4.08 -2.53 15.70
CA VAL A 36 3.57 -3.78 16.28
C VAL A 36 2.10 -3.57 16.61
N ILE A 37 1.24 -4.44 16.08
CA ILE A 37 -0.21 -4.28 16.08
C ILE A 37 -0.81 -4.64 17.43
N GLU A 38 -1.62 -3.73 17.98
CA GLU A 38 -2.48 -3.99 19.14
C GLU A 38 -3.96 -3.86 18.79
N VAL A 39 -4.28 -2.96 17.85
CA VAL A 39 -5.60 -2.83 17.25
C VAL A 39 -5.43 -2.97 15.73
N PRO A 40 -5.88 -4.09 15.14
CA PRO A 40 -5.74 -4.32 13.71
C PRO A 40 -6.61 -3.32 12.91
N PRO A 41 -6.31 -3.13 11.61
CA PRO A 41 -7.13 -2.28 10.77
C PRO A 41 -8.58 -2.79 10.72
N SER A 42 -9.53 -1.88 10.91
CA SER A 42 -10.95 -2.20 10.70
C SER A 42 -11.26 -2.37 9.22
N ASN A 43 -12.27 -3.17 8.88
CA ASN A 43 -12.81 -3.32 7.52
C ASN A 43 -13.57 -2.05 7.06
N SER A 44 -12.82 -0.96 6.90
CA SER A 44 -13.27 0.33 6.41
C SER A 44 -12.57 0.66 5.09
N VAL A 45 -12.96 1.73 4.40
CA VAL A 45 -12.26 2.17 3.18
C VAL A 45 -10.88 2.77 3.50
N TRP A 46 -10.66 3.20 4.74
CA TRP A 46 -9.45 3.86 5.19
C TRP A 46 -8.66 2.93 6.11
N PHE A 47 -7.38 2.73 5.79
CA PHE A 47 -6.49 1.97 6.64
C PHE A 47 -6.21 2.77 7.93
N LYS A 48 -6.46 2.15 9.09
CA LYS A 48 -6.08 2.68 10.40
C LYS A 48 -5.79 1.52 11.36
N ALA A 49 -4.53 1.36 11.75
CA ALA A 49 -4.10 0.42 12.77
C ALA A 49 -3.42 1.15 13.93
N GLU A 50 -3.54 0.60 15.14
CA GLU A 50 -2.96 1.17 16.35
C GLU A 50 -2.06 0.14 17.05
N GLY A 51 -1.04 0.64 17.72
CA GLY A 51 -0.08 -0.21 18.41
C GLY A 51 1.11 0.57 18.92
N TYR A 52 2.31 -0.01 18.86
CA TYR A 52 3.53 0.68 19.25
C TYR A 52 4.67 0.49 18.26
N ASN A 53 5.54 1.48 18.17
CA ASN A 53 6.74 1.37 17.36
C ASN A 53 7.78 0.49 18.06
N PRO A 54 8.28 -0.58 17.42
CA PRO A 54 9.16 -1.54 18.08
C PRO A 54 10.51 -0.96 18.49
N VAL A 55 10.94 0.16 17.90
CA VAL A 55 12.20 0.84 18.22
C VAL A 55 12.00 1.84 19.35
N THR A 56 11.01 2.74 19.23
CA THR A 56 10.82 3.83 20.19
C THR A 56 9.97 3.42 21.40
N LYS A 57 9.24 2.30 21.30
CA LYS A 57 8.26 1.79 22.27
C LYS A 57 7.08 2.74 22.52
N LYS A 58 6.92 3.78 21.72
CA LYS A 58 5.80 4.72 21.82
C LYS A 58 4.57 4.17 21.13
N LYS A 59 3.39 4.45 21.70
CA LYS A 59 2.12 4.19 21.04
C LYS A 59 2.00 5.08 19.81
N GLU A 60 1.65 4.47 18.69
CA GLU A 60 1.54 5.13 17.39
C GLU A 60 0.30 4.62 16.65
N ILE A 61 -0.19 5.43 15.71
CA ILE A 61 -1.31 5.08 14.82
C ILE A 61 -0.80 5.19 13.40
N CYS A 62 -0.82 4.08 12.68
CA CYS A 62 -0.58 4.10 11.24
C CYS A 62 -1.90 4.25 10.51
N LYS A 63 -2.03 5.34 9.77
CA LYS A 63 -3.21 5.66 8.96
C LYS A 63 -2.77 6.14 7.59
N THR A 64 -3.52 5.76 6.56
CA THR A 64 -3.32 6.31 5.22
C THR A 64 -4.66 6.64 4.55
N HIS A 65 -4.60 7.55 3.58
CA HIS A 65 -5.69 7.91 2.68
C HIS A 65 -5.65 7.14 1.36
N ASN A 66 -4.68 6.26 1.14
CA ASN A 66 -4.69 5.35 0.00
C ASN A 66 -5.41 4.04 0.35
N ARG A 67 -5.95 3.36 -0.66
CA ARG A 67 -6.67 2.09 -0.48
C ARG A 67 -5.75 0.86 -0.47
N TRP A 68 -4.51 1.01 -0.93
CA TRP A 68 -3.61 -0.10 -1.17
C TRP A 68 -3.28 -0.86 0.11
N TRP A 69 -2.99 -0.17 1.22
CA TRP A 69 -2.73 -0.84 2.51
C TRP A 69 -3.94 -1.62 3.01
N ASN A 70 -5.14 -1.07 2.78
CA ASN A 70 -6.39 -1.66 3.23
C ASN A 70 -6.77 -2.92 2.45
N MET A 71 -6.20 -3.15 1.26
CA MET A 71 -6.39 -4.40 0.52
C MET A 71 -5.86 -5.62 1.28
N PHE A 72 -4.94 -5.40 2.22
CA PHE A 72 -4.27 -6.44 3.01
C PHE A 72 -4.67 -6.40 4.48
N ALA A 73 -5.76 -5.69 4.83
CA ALA A 73 -6.22 -5.55 6.21
C ALA A 73 -6.54 -6.91 6.87
N ASP A 74 -7.15 -7.82 6.12
CA ASP A 74 -7.51 -9.18 6.58
C ASP A 74 -6.28 -10.06 6.85
N GLU A 75 -5.08 -9.67 6.40
CA GLU A 75 -3.83 -10.38 6.65
C GLU A 75 -3.14 -9.92 7.94
N ILE A 76 -3.67 -8.91 8.63
CA ILE A 76 -3.02 -8.26 9.78
C ILE A 76 -3.74 -8.62 11.08
N GLU A 77 -3.01 -9.20 12.02
CA GLU A 77 -3.52 -9.64 13.32
C GLU A 77 -2.77 -8.96 14.47
N VAL A 78 -3.33 -9.05 15.68
CA VAL A 78 -2.68 -8.56 16.90
C VAL A 78 -1.36 -9.30 17.12
N GLY A 79 -0.30 -8.55 17.39
CA GLY A 79 1.06 -9.06 17.59
C GLY A 79 1.93 -9.05 16.34
N ASP A 80 1.35 -8.94 15.14
CA ASP A 80 2.12 -8.75 13.91
C ASP A 80 2.86 -7.41 13.91
N THR A 81 3.89 -7.29 13.07
CA THR A 81 4.53 -6.00 12.79
C THR A 81 4.31 -5.59 11.34
N ILE A 82 3.63 -4.48 11.11
CA ILE A 82 3.55 -3.87 9.79
C ILE A 82 4.75 -2.94 9.58
N VAL A 83 5.35 -3.02 8.39
CA VAL A 83 6.50 -2.21 8.01
C VAL A 83 6.28 -1.62 6.62
N LYS A 84 6.34 -0.30 6.56
CA LYS A 84 6.43 0.50 5.34
C LYS A 84 7.58 1.49 5.51
N LYS A 85 8.58 1.42 4.63
CA LYS A 85 9.71 2.34 4.66
C LYS A 85 9.53 3.48 3.67
N LYS A 86 9.95 4.66 4.07
CA LYS A 86 10.01 5.82 3.17
C LYS A 86 10.97 5.54 2.00
N GLY A 87 10.53 5.86 0.79
CA GLY A 87 11.25 5.61 -0.46
C GLY A 87 11.06 4.21 -1.05
N GLU A 88 10.41 3.28 -0.34
CA GLU A 88 10.14 1.93 -0.83
C GLU A 88 8.68 1.76 -1.24
N LEU A 89 8.42 0.99 -2.30
CA LEU A 89 7.09 0.59 -2.77
C LEU A 89 6.70 -0.81 -2.28
N ILE A 90 7.11 -1.12 -1.05
CA ILE A 90 6.91 -2.41 -0.40
C ILE A 90 6.18 -2.19 0.92
N PHE A 91 5.06 -2.88 1.09
CA PHE A 91 4.37 -3.01 2.37
C PHE A 91 4.57 -4.44 2.86
N SER A 92 5.07 -4.62 4.08
CA SER A 92 5.32 -5.95 4.64
C SER A 92 4.64 -6.17 5.97
N ILE A 93 4.11 -7.37 6.14
CA ILE A 93 3.49 -7.85 7.37
C ILE A 93 4.39 -8.95 7.92
N HIS A 94 5.03 -8.67 9.04
CA HIS A 94 5.93 -9.59 9.72
C HIS A 94 5.10 -10.40 10.73
N LYS A 95 4.89 -11.67 10.42
CA LYS A 95 4.32 -12.68 11.31
C LYS A 95 5.42 -13.24 12.20
N ASN A 96 5.05 -14.10 13.15
CA ASN A 96 6.00 -14.76 14.04
C ASN A 96 7.01 -15.67 13.29
N ASP A 97 6.58 -16.31 12.21
CA ASP A 97 7.34 -17.33 11.47
C ASP A 97 7.62 -16.94 10.01
N THR A 98 6.92 -15.93 9.49
CA THR A 98 6.90 -15.59 8.06
C THR A 98 6.82 -14.08 7.85
N ILE A 99 7.18 -13.64 6.64
CA ILE A 99 7.04 -12.24 6.21
C ILE A 99 6.26 -12.23 4.91
N ILE A 100 5.10 -11.57 4.92
CA ILE A 100 4.30 -11.31 3.72
C ILE A 100 4.75 -9.97 3.13
N ARG A 101 4.96 -9.92 1.80
CA ARG A 101 5.42 -8.72 1.09
C ARG A 101 4.50 -8.41 -0.08
N HIS A 102 3.98 -7.18 -0.09
CA HIS A 102 3.17 -6.65 -1.17
C HIS A 102 3.93 -5.54 -1.87
N ASN A 103 4.21 -5.71 -3.15
CA ASN A 103 4.83 -4.69 -3.99
C ASN A 103 3.73 -3.93 -4.74
N TRP A 104 3.86 -2.62 -4.82
CA TRP A 104 2.97 -1.78 -5.64
C TRP A 104 3.38 -1.80 -7.11
#